data_AF-A0A8H4B1G6-F1
#
_entry.id   AF-A0A8H4B1G6-F1
#
_cell.length_a   1.000
_cell.length_b   1.000
_cell.length_c   1.000
_cell.angle_alpha   90.00
_cell.angle_beta   90.00
_cell.angle_gamma   90.00
#
_symmetry.space_group_name_H-M   'P 1'
#
loop_
_entity.id
_entity.type
_entity.pdbx_description
1 polymer ?
#
loop_
_entity_poly.entity_id
_entity_poly.type
_entity_poly.pdbx_seq_one_letter_code
_entity_poly.pdbx_strand_id
1 'polypeptide(L)'
;MLGKYNKALINFNKALGINPNNAYVLALRGEIYLKFQRYDKAFLDFKIASEFEHSNIRSSLHPEYSNNALQKLINTLLFHGETLYSLEQYDEALLYYNKVLEIDPYNLTALSFRGKPHYSLGQYQYDHMNV
;
A
#
# COMPACT_ATOMS: atom_id res chain seq x y z
N MET A 1 -11.52 -20.02 -3.71
CA MET A 1 -11.02 -18.86 -2.93
C MET A 1 -11.86 -17.60 -3.10
N LEU A 2 -12.30 -17.26 -4.32
CA LEU A 2 -13.14 -16.07 -4.63
C LEU A 2 -14.36 -15.87 -3.71
N GLY A 3 -15.10 -16.94 -3.38
CA GLY A 3 -16.26 -16.83 -2.50
C GLY A 3 -15.93 -16.37 -1.06
N LYS A 4 -14.73 -16.66 -0.56
CA LYS A 4 -14.28 -16.18 0.76
C LYS A 4 -13.93 -14.69 0.71
N TYR A 5 -13.26 -14.24 -0.35
CA TYR A 5 -12.95 -12.82 -0.57
C TYR A 5 -14.21 -11.97 -0.71
N ASN A 6 -15.23 -12.43 -1.45
CA ASN A 6 -16.49 -11.69 -1.56
C ASN A 6 -17.22 -11.55 -0.22
N LYS A 7 -17.24 -12.60 0.60
CA LYS A 7 -17.79 -12.54 1.96
C LYS A 7 -16.99 -11.59 2.85
N ALA A 8 -15.66 -11.59 2.74
CA ALA A 8 -14.80 -10.66 3.46
C ALA A 8 -15.10 -9.20 3.06
N LEU A 9 -15.19 -8.89 1.77
CA LEU A 9 -15.56 -7.55 1.27
C LEU A 9 -16.89 -7.05 1.84
N ILE A 10 -17.91 -7.92 1.91
CA ILE A 10 -19.21 -7.56 2.51
C ILE A 10 -19.05 -7.18 4.00
N ASN A 11 -18.31 -7.98 4.76
CA ASN A 11 -18.09 -7.71 6.18
C ASN A 11 -17.23 -6.46 6.41
N PHE A 12 -16.20 -6.24 5.59
CA PHE A 12 -15.38 -5.04 5.64
C PHE A 12 -16.20 -3.78 5.32
N ASN A 13 -17.07 -3.84 4.30
CA ASN A 13 -17.97 -2.72 4.00
C ASN A 13 -18.90 -2.39 5.19
N LYS A 14 -19.43 -3.41 5.87
CA LYS A 14 -20.24 -3.19 7.09
C LYS A 14 -19.42 -2.56 8.21
N ALA A 15 -18.22 -3.07 8.47
CA ALA A 15 -17.33 -2.54 9.50
C ALA A 15 -16.94 -1.08 9.21
N LEU A 16 -16.66 -0.74 7.95
CA LEU A 16 -16.36 0.62 7.52
C LEU A 16 -17.59 1.53 7.49
N GLY A 17 -18.80 0.96 7.41
CA GLY A 17 -20.03 1.73 7.66
C GLY A 17 -20.17 2.17 9.13
N ILE A 18 -19.56 1.45 10.07
CA ILE A 18 -19.55 1.78 11.50
C ILE A 18 -18.38 2.71 11.84
N ASN A 19 -17.18 2.38 11.36
CA ASN A 19 -15.98 3.21 11.51
C ASN A 19 -15.29 3.36 10.15
N PRO A 20 -15.57 4.44 9.40
CA PRO A 20 -15.02 4.67 8.06
C PRO A 20 -13.50 4.75 8.00
N ASN A 21 -12.87 5.12 9.11
CA ASN A 21 -11.44 5.42 9.21
C ASN A 21 -10.65 4.29 9.88
N ASN A 22 -11.23 3.10 10.00
CA ASN A 22 -10.53 1.95 10.55
C ASN A 22 -9.43 1.49 9.58
N ALA A 23 -8.20 1.98 9.80
CA ALA A 23 -7.05 1.73 8.94
C ALA A 23 -6.78 0.24 8.69
N TYR A 24 -6.95 -0.61 9.72
CA TYR A 24 -6.75 -2.04 9.58
C TYR A 24 -7.75 -2.68 8.61
N VAL A 25 -9.03 -2.33 8.72
CA VAL A 25 -10.07 -2.86 7.82
C VAL A 25 -9.90 -2.31 6.40
N LEU A 26 -9.51 -1.04 6.27
CA LEU A 26 -9.18 -0.42 4.98
C LEU A 26 -8.02 -1.15 4.30
N ALA A 27 -6.91 -1.39 5.00
CA ALA A 27 -5.75 -2.10 4.46
C ALA A 27 -6.13 -3.52 3.98
N LEU A 28 -6.86 -4.29 4.79
CA LEU A 28 -7.33 -5.62 4.40
C LEU A 28 -8.24 -5.60 3.18
N ARG A 29 -9.11 -4.59 3.05
CA ARG A 29 -9.99 -4.45 1.88
C ARG A 29 -9.19 -4.04 0.64
N GLY A 30 -8.22 -3.14 0.80
CA GLY A 30 -7.28 -2.73 -0.24
C GLY A 30 -6.48 -3.91 -0.81
N GLU A 31 -5.99 -4.81 0.05
CA GLU A 31 -5.29 -6.03 -0.39
C GLU A 31 -6.18 -6.95 -1.25
N ILE A 32 -7.46 -7.09 -0.90
CA ILE A 32 -8.40 -7.85 -1.72
C ILE A 32 -8.63 -7.15 -3.06
N TYR A 33 -8.75 -5.82 -3.07
CA TYR A 33 -8.87 -5.06 -4.30
C TYR A 33 -7.65 -5.18 -5.21
N LEU A 34 -6.42 -5.16 -4.65
CA LEU A 34 -5.19 -5.46 -5.39
C LEU A 34 -5.24 -6.85 -6.03
N LYS A 35 -5.61 -7.87 -5.27
CA LYS A 35 -5.73 -9.26 -5.78
C LYS A 35 -6.77 -9.37 -6.91
N PHE A 36 -7.76 -8.49 -6.93
CA PHE A 36 -8.79 -8.41 -7.97
C PHE A 36 -8.48 -7.38 -9.06
N GLN A 37 -7.27 -6.80 -9.05
CA GLN A 37 -6.81 -5.78 -10.01
C GLN A 37 -7.73 -4.54 -10.06
N ARG A 38 -8.38 -4.23 -8.94
CA ARG A 38 -9.20 -3.02 -8.75
C ARG A 38 -8.34 -1.93 -8.11
N TYR A 39 -7.36 -1.47 -8.87
CA TYR A 39 -6.27 -0.63 -8.36
C TYR A 39 -6.78 0.74 -7.87
N ASP A 40 -7.78 1.31 -8.53
CA ASP A 40 -8.47 2.54 -8.12
C ASP A 40 -9.01 2.45 -6.68
N LYS A 41 -9.66 1.33 -6.35
CA LYS A 41 -10.25 1.11 -5.02
C LYS A 41 -9.20 0.77 -3.98
N ALA A 42 -8.20 -0.04 -4.36
CA ALA A 42 -7.07 -0.34 -3.51
C ALA A 42 -6.31 0.94 -3.11
N PHE A 43 -6.08 1.83 -4.08
CA PHE A 43 -5.37 3.08 -3.87
C PHE A 43 -6.06 3.94 -2.81
N LEU A 44 -7.38 4.13 -2.94
CA LEU A 44 -8.15 4.91 -1.99
C LEU A 44 -8.09 4.32 -0.58
N ASP A 45 -8.26 3.01 -0.45
CA ASP A 45 -8.21 2.32 0.84
C ASP A 45 -6.84 2.44 1.50
N PHE A 46 -5.75 2.19 0.76
CA PHE A 46 -4.39 2.32 1.32
C PHE A 46 -4.00 3.76 1.63
N LYS A 47 -4.48 4.73 0.84
CA LYS A 47 -4.27 6.15 1.13
C LYS A 47 -4.80 6.50 2.51
N ILE A 48 -6.10 6.24 2.72
CA ILE A 48 -6.77 6.54 3.99
C ILE A 48 -6.13 5.75 5.14
N ALA A 49 -5.85 4.45 4.94
CA ALA A 49 -5.22 3.63 5.97
C ALA A 49 -3.87 4.22 6.45
N SER A 50 -3.00 4.61 5.52
CA SER A 50 -1.67 5.14 5.85
C SER A 50 -1.74 6.49 6.58
N GLU A 51 -2.69 7.36 6.23
CA GLU A 51 -2.90 8.65 6.89
C GLU A 51 -3.29 8.47 8.37
N PHE A 52 -4.20 7.54 8.65
CA PHE A 52 -4.63 7.22 10.01
C PHE A 52 -3.58 6.46 10.82
N GLU A 53 -2.87 5.49 10.22
CA GLU A 53 -1.77 4.79 10.89
C GLU A 53 -0.66 5.76 11.32
N HIS A 54 -0.26 6.67 10.43
CA HIS A 54 0.74 7.68 10.74
C HIS A 54 0.28 8.63 11.86
N SER A 55 -0.98 9.09 11.83
CA SER A 55 -1.55 9.92 12.90
C SER A 55 -1.56 9.19 14.25
N ASN A 56 -1.87 7.90 14.28
CA ASN A 56 -1.89 7.09 15.50
C ASN A 56 -0.50 6.85 16.08
N ILE A 57 0.52 6.65 15.23
CA ILE A 57 1.92 6.50 15.67
C ILE A 57 2.40 7.81 16.28
N ARG A 58 2.11 8.96 15.66
CA ARG A 58 2.51 10.27 16.17
C ARG A 58 1.89 10.59 17.54
N SER A 59 0.68 10.10 17.83
CA SER A 59 -0.02 10.36 19.09
C SER A 59 0.30 9.37 20.22
N SER A 60 0.95 8.25 19.93
CA SER A 60 1.27 7.22 20.93
C SER A 60 2.58 7.54 21.66
N LEU A 61 2.49 7.73 22.99
CA LEU A 61 3.62 8.06 23.88
C LEU A 61 4.51 6.85 24.24
N HIS A 62 4.17 5.64 23.78
CA HIS A 62 4.77 4.39 24.24
C HIS A 62 5.48 3.62 23.10
N PRO A 63 6.82 3.46 23.17
CA PRO A 63 7.63 2.80 22.13
C PRO A 63 7.25 1.33 21.85
N GLU A 64 6.68 0.63 22.82
CA GLU A 64 6.32 -0.80 22.69
C GLU A 64 5.13 -1.06 21.74
N TYR A 65 4.17 -0.13 21.63
CA TYR A 65 3.12 -0.18 20.62
C TYR A 65 3.61 0.26 19.23
N SER A 66 4.78 0.92 19.19
CA SER A 66 5.39 1.48 17.99
C SER A 66 5.78 0.38 17.00
N ASN A 67 6.33 -0.75 17.46
CA ASN A 67 6.83 -1.78 16.54
C ASN A 67 5.72 -2.42 15.68
N ASN A 68 4.58 -2.79 16.28
CA ASN A 68 3.47 -3.36 15.51
C ASN A 68 2.79 -2.30 14.61
N ALA A 69 2.62 -1.08 15.12
CA ALA A 69 2.04 0.01 14.35
C ALA A 69 2.92 0.43 13.17
N LEU A 70 4.24 0.51 13.35
CA LEU A 70 5.21 0.80 12.29
C LEU A 70 5.23 -0.31 11.24
N GLN A 71 5.19 -1.59 11.64
CA GLN A 71 5.11 -2.70 10.68
C GLN A 71 3.83 -2.66 9.85
N LYS A 72 2.69 -2.29 10.45
CA LYS A 72 1.44 -2.08 9.71
C LYS A 72 1.59 -0.92 8.72
N LEU A 73 2.13 0.21 9.15
CA LEU A 73 2.38 1.36 8.28
C LEU A 73 3.31 0.99 7.12
N ILE A 74 4.40 0.28 7.37
CA ILE A 74 5.32 -0.23 6.35
C ILE A 74 4.57 -1.05 5.31
N ASN A 75 3.75 -2.02 5.74
CA ASN A 75 2.98 -2.86 4.83
C ASN A 75 1.97 -2.05 4.01
N THR A 76 1.24 -1.14 4.65
CA THR A 76 0.29 -0.25 3.97
C THR A 76 0.99 0.62 2.93
N LEU A 77 2.15 1.21 3.25
CA LEU A 77 2.94 2.01 2.31
C LEU A 77 3.48 1.16 1.14
N LEU A 78 3.93 -0.06 1.40
CA LEU A 78 4.38 -0.99 0.35
C LEU A 78 3.23 -1.32 -0.63
N PHE A 79 2.06 -1.69 -0.12
CA PHE A 79 0.89 -1.98 -0.96
C PHE A 79 0.38 -0.74 -1.68
N HIS A 80 0.46 0.45 -1.06
CA HIS A 80 0.14 1.69 -1.72
C HIS A 80 1.06 1.93 -2.92
N GLY A 81 2.37 1.82 -2.73
CA GLY A 81 3.35 1.94 -3.80
C GLY A 81 3.15 0.90 -4.91
N GLU A 82 2.88 -0.36 -4.55
CA GLU A 82 2.55 -1.42 -5.52
C GLU A 82 1.26 -1.14 -6.32
N THR A 83 0.27 -0.54 -5.67
CA THR A 83 -0.97 -0.13 -6.33
C THR A 83 -0.69 0.97 -7.36
N LEU A 84 0.11 1.98 -7.00
CA LEU A 84 0.53 3.04 -7.90
C LEU A 84 1.37 2.52 -9.06
N TYR A 85 2.30 1.60 -8.79
CA TYR A 85 3.07 0.94 -9.84
C TYR A 85 2.17 0.19 -10.82
N SER A 86 1.13 -0.48 -10.31
CA SER A 86 0.13 -1.18 -11.14
C SER A 86 -0.78 -0.24 -11.93
N LEU A 87 -0.86 1.03 -11.52
CA LEU A 87 -1.49 2.13 -12.25
C LEU A 87 -0.52 2.87 -13.19
N GLU A 88 0.71 2.36 -13.35
CA GLU A 88 1.80 2.97 -14.12
C GLU A 88 2.25 4.36 -13.59
N GLN A 89 1.87 4.68 -12.36
CA GLN A 89 2.24 5.89 -11.63
C GLN A 89 3.58 5.67 -10.92
N TYR A 90 4.64 5.55 -11.71
CA TYR A 90 5.95 5.11 -11.25
C TYR A 90 6.65 6.09 -10.30
N ASP A 91 6.57 7.40 -10.59
CA ASP A 91 7.19 8.42 -9.76
C ASP A 91 6.51 8.48 -8.39
N GLU A 92 5.19 8.41 -8.35
CA GLU A 92 4.44 8.36 -7.09
C GLU A 92 4.75 7.06 -6.33
N ALA A 93 4.84 5.90 -7.00
CA ALA A 93 5.19 4.64 -6.37
C ALA A 93 6.56 4.73 -5.65
N LEU A 94 7.55 5.35 -6.29
CA LEU A 94 8.88 5.57 -5.70
C LEU A 94 8.82 6.39 -4.41
N LEU A 95 7.94 7.37 -4.31
CA LEU A 95 7.75 8.16 -3.09
C LEU A 95 7.35 7.27 -1.91
N TYR A 96 6.43 6.33 -2.10
CA TYR A 96 5.98 5.44 -1.02
C TYR A 96 7.04 4.41 -0.64
N TYR A 97 7.80 3.88 -1.59
CA TYR A 97 8.93 2.99 -1.27
C TYR A 97 10.03 3.73 -0.51
N ASN A 98 10.32 4.99 -0.86
CA ASN A 98 11.27 5.81 -0.11
C ASN A 98 10.80 6.08 1.33
N LYS A 99 9.50 6.38 1.53
CA LYS A 99 8.94 6.50 2.90
C LYS A 99 9.13 5.23 3.73
N VAL A 100 9.02 4.04 3.13
CA VAL A 100 9.32 2.79 3.85
C VAL A 100 10.80 2.73 4.25
N LEU A 101 11.71 3.13 3.36
CA LEU A 101 13.16 3.13 3.61
C LEU A 101 13.60 4.21 4.61
N GLU A 102 12.83 5.29 4.77
CA GLU A 102 13.03 6.25 5.87
C GLU A 102 12.71 5.63 7.24
N ILE A 103 11.75 4.70 7.30
CA ILE A 103 11.35 4.00 8.54
C ILE A 103 12.26 2.79 8.80
N ASP A 104 12.49 1.97 7.77
CA ASP A 104 13.31 0.77 7.80
C ASP A 104 14.26 0.76 6.58
N PRO A 105 15.49 1.30 6.74
CA PRO A 105 16.46 1.42 5.65
C PRO A 105 16.87 0.08 5.01
N TYR A 106 16.65 -1.03 5.71
CA TYR A 106 17.02 -2.38 5.26
C TYR A 106 15.81 -3.20 4.82
N ASN A 107 14.65 -2.58 4.63
CA ASN A 107 13.45 -3.27 4.18
C ASN A 107 13.66 -3.85 2.78
N LEU A 108 13.86 -5.18 2.72
CA LEU A 108 14.17 -5.90 1.48
C LEU A 108 13.09 -5.72 0.41
N THR A 109 11.82 -5.70 0.82
CA THR A 109 10.69 -5.52 -0.10
C THR A 109 10.71 -4.13 -0.72
N ALA A 110 10.91 -3.08 0.08
CA ALA A 110 10.99 -1.71 -0.43
C ALA A 110 12.18 -1.51 -1.35
N LEU A 111 13.36 -2.02 -1.00
CA LEU A 111 14.55 -1.96 -1.87
C LEU A 111 14.29 -2.65 -3.21
N SER A 112 13.67 -3.83 -3.18
CA SER A 112 13.32 -4.59 -4.38
C SER A 112 12.27 -3.86 -5.23
N PHE A 113 11.22 -3.32 -4.61
CA PHE A 113 10.15 -2.63 -5.30
C PHE A 113 10.60 -1.30 -5.89
N ARG A 114 11.48 -0.55 -5.20
CA ARG A 114 12.07 0.69 -5.72
C ARG A 114 12.88 0.48 -7.00
N GLY A 115 13.45 -0.72 -7.21
CA GLY A 115 14.15 -1.07 -8.45
C GLY A 115 13.22 -1.30 -9.65
N LYS A 116 11.95 -1.68 -9.42
CA LYS A 116 11.01 -2.05 -10.50
C LYS A 116 10.68 -0.88 -11.46
N PRO A 117 10.33 0.34 -10.97
CA PRO A 117 10.09 1.49 -11.84
C PRO A 117 11.20 1.77 -12.85
N HIS A 118 12.47 1.74 -12.41
CA HIS A 118 13.61 1.99 -13.30
C HIS A 118 13.75 0.94 -14.40
N TYR A 119 13.46 -0.33 -14.07
CA TYR A 119 13.42 -1.41 -15.05
C TYR A 119 12.30 -1.19 -16.09
N SER A 120 11.09 -0.86 -15.64
CA SER A 120 9.93 -0.65 -16.52
C SER A 120 10.08 0.57 -17.44
N LEU A 121 10.58 1.69 -16.92
CA LEU A 121 10.84 2.89 -17.72
C LEU A 121 11.93 2.64 -18.79
N GLY A 122 12.98 1.89 -18.44
CA GLY A 122 14.03 1.52 -19.39
C GLY A 122 13.51 0.61 -20.51
N GLN A 123 12.64 -0.36 -20.20
CA GLN A 123 12.00 -1.21 -21.21
C GLN A 123 11.07 -0.42 -22.13
N TYR A 124 10.22 0.44 -21.57
CA TYR A 124 9.32 1.28 -22.36
C TYR A 124 10.08 2.14 -23.36
N GLN A 125 11.15 2.80 -22.92
CA GLN A 125 12.00 3.61 -23.80
C GLN A 125 12.67 2.77 -24.91
N TYR A 126 13.15 1.58 -24.58
CA TYR A 126 13.77 0.67 -25.54
C TYR A 126 12.77 0.19 -26.61
N ASP A 127 11.56 -0.19 -26.22
CA ASP A 127 10.53 -0.70 -27.13
C ASP A 127 10.05 0.38 -28.12
N HIS A 128 10.08 1.65 -27.73
CA HIS A 128 9.62 2.78 -28.56
C HIS A 128 10.74 3.44 -29.39
N MET A 129 12.01 3.05 -29.18
CA MET A 129 13.13 3.48 -30.04
C MET A 129 13.41 2.51 -31.20
N ASN A 130 12.85 1.30 -31.17
CA ASN A 130 13.10 0.24 -32.15
C ASN A 130 11.92 -0.01 -33.12
N VAL A 131 11.07 0.99 -33.33
CA VAL A 131 9.95 0.98 -34.31
C VAL A 131 10.18 2.08 -35.34
#